data_AF-A0AAD5TS74-F1
#
_entry.id   AF-A0AAD5TS74-F1
#
_cell.length_a   1.000
_cell.length_b   1.000
_cell.length_c   1.000
_cell.angle_alpha   90.00
_cell.angle_beta   90.00
_cell.angle_gamma   90.00
#
_symmetry.space_group_name_H-M   'P 1'
#
loop_
_entity.id
_entity.type
_entity.pdbx_description
1 polymer ?
#
loop_
_entity_poly.entity_id
_entity_poly.type
_entity_poly.pdbx_seq_one_letter_code
_entity_poly.pdbx_strand_id
1 'polypeptide(L)'
;MDGMLLENGPFKIKPGGAVGVNPTSWVHNANMLYVDQPAGTGFSIVNGKYVTSQSQSADEFLSFLENFYLTFPEYRNSELYFTGESFAGQYIPYVGHEILKRNRNGAYAPPLNLRGLVIGNGWVDPLRQYKSYIDFSAAHGLLQIPKYKQAADDSWKYCQEAMATKELIKQNTCERIIDYIQSESKEGGKLCINMYDIRLRDEKPNQGCGMGWPPGLDDTKNYLQLAEVRSALHVNEPLANKWHECDNGVYRELADDLSPPSYTIEVTFFSGDQDLICNWMGTRDMIAELTWGDQKGFQGAPVMNWLIDNQLKGTYQEARNLSFVIIHNASHMVPVDEPVAALDMFNRAIRATDTINSIVIDPSDPTTLKPIAGDKEAGQEDGSEPASPGSSGRHYYAGAVLLILMLVGMAGCATYRMRDKIDLTAVKAIVNRIRGRAGHLAERHDSNWHEVQGDEEALFVAEDLDDSLAMGNMRR
;
A
#
# COMPACT_ATOMS: atom_id res chain seq x y z
N MET A 1 -5.76 6.70 -2.03
CA MET A 1 -7.20 6.37 -1.94
C MET A 1 -7.80 5.81 -3.24
N ASP A 2 -7.13 5.92 -4.39
CA ASP A 2 -7.64 5.47 -5.70
C ASP A 2 -8.03 3.99 -5.70
N GLY A 3 -7.15 3.11 -5.20
CA GLY A 3 -7.44 1.69 -5.02
C GLY A 3 -8.77 1.40 -4.31
N MET A 4 -9.13 2.21 -3.31
CA MET A 4 -10.34 2.02 -2.51
C MET A 4 -11.60 2.51 -3.22
N LEU A 5 -11.55 3.62 -3.95
CA LEU A 5 -12.76 4.32 -4.44
C LEU A 5 -12.94 4.30 -5.96
N LEU A 6 -11.89 4.00 -6.72
CA LEU A 6 -11.92 3.91 -8.18
C LEU A 6 -11.81 2.45 -8.65
N GLU A 7 -10.99 1.66 -7.97
CA GLU A 7 -10.58 0.34 -8.43
C GLU A 7 -11.36 -0.79 -7.74
N ASN A 8 -10.84 -1.30 -6.61
CA ASN A 8 -11.16 -2.61 -6.05
C ASN A 8 -11.72 -2.57 -4.63
N GLY A 9 -11.87 -1.38 -4.03
CA GLY A 9 -12.52 -1.24 -2.73
C GLY A 9 -14.04 -1.43 -2.78
N PRO A 10 -14.72 -1.42 -1.61
CA PRO A 10 -16.12 -1.83 -1.46
C PRO A 10 -17.11 -0.87 -2.11
N PHE A 11 -16.68 0.35 -2.42
CA PHE A 11 -17.54 1.41 -2.92
C PHE A 11 -16.91 2.13 -4.11
N LYS A 12 -17.76 2.66 -4.99
CA LYS A 12 -17.36 3.58 -6.06
C LYS A 12 -18.13 4.88 -5.96
N ILE A 13 -17.46 6.01 -6.22
CA ILE A 13 -18.11 7.31 -6.28
C ILE A 13 -18.73 7.47 -7.67
N LYS A 14 -20.05 7.66 -7.72
CA LYS A 14 -20.80 7.89 -8.95
C LYS A 14 -20.76 9.38 -9.33
N PRO A 15 -21.01 9.71 -10.61
CA PRO A 15 -21.19 11.09 -11.04
C PRO A 15 -22.17 11.84 -10.15
N GLY A 16 -21.75 13.01 -9.65
CA GLY A 16 -22.54 13.81 -8.71
C GLY A 16 -22.35 13.44 -7.23
N GLY A 17 -21.38 12.57 -6.91
CA GLY A 17 -20.89 12.32 -5.54
C GLY A 17 -21.64 11.23 -4.76
N ALA A 18 -22.57 10.51 -5.38
CA ALA A 18 -23.29 9.42 -4.72
C ALA A 18 -22.40 8.17 -4.56
N VAL A 19 -22.46 7.53 -3.40
CA VAL A 19 -21.70 6.29 -3.13
C VAL A 19 -22.47 5.08 -3.66
N GLY A 20 -21.82 4.25 -4.49
CA GLY A 20 -22.33 2.97 -4.97
C GLY A 20 -21.55 1.79 -4.42
N VAL A 21 -22.18 0.64 -4.26
CA VAL A 21 -21.49 -0.62 -3.93
C VAL A 21 -20.69 -1.10 -5.14
N ASN A 22 -19.48 -1.59 -4.89
CA ASN A 22 -18.65 -2.27 -5.88
C ASN A 22 -18.87 -3.79 -5.78
N PRO A 23 -19.59 -4.42 -6.71
CA PRO A 23 -19.88 -5.85 -6.64
C PRO A 23 -18.64 -6.73 -6.90
N THR A 24 -17.55 -6.17 -7.42
CA THR A 24 -16.31 -6.89 -7.70
C THR A 24 -15.21 -6.48 -6.72
N SER A 25 -15.57 -6.11 -5.50
CA SER A 25 -14.61 -5.65 -4.52
C SER A 25 -13.74 -6.80 -4.00
N TRP A 26 -12.47 -6.51 -3.76
CA TRP A 26 -11.54 -7.48 -3.18
C TRP A 26 -11.82 -7.77 -1.70
N VAL A 27 -12.66 -6.95 -1.03
CA VAL A 27 -13.08 -7.20 0.35
C VAL A 27 -13.91 -8.47 0.52
N HIS A 28 -14.40 -9.07 -0.58
CA HIS A 28 -15.19 -10.31 -0.52
C HIS A 28 -14.39 -11.50 0.02
N ASN A 29 -13.07 -11.51 -0.17
CA ASN A 29 -12.21 -12.65 0.22
C ASN A 29 -10.99 -12.24 1.07
N ALA A 30 -10.89 -10.97 1.44
CA ALA A 30 -9.77 -10.46 2.24
C ALA A 30 -10.18 -9.27 3.12
N ASN A 31 -9.50 -9.12 4.26
CA ASN A 31 -9.50 -7.87 5.01
C ASN A 31 -8.55 -6.89 4.32
N MET A 32 -9.08 -5.94 3.57
CA MET A 32 -8.29 -4.98 2.79
C MET A 32 -7.89 -3.77 3.64
N LEU A 33 -6.59 -3.46 3.67
CA LEU A 33 -6.04 -2.26 4.29
C LEU A 33 -5.45 -1.34 3.21
N TYR A 34 -6.10 -0.20 2.98
CA TYR A 34 -5.62 0.83 2.04
C TYR A 34 -4.81 1.87 2.81
N VAL A 35 -3.54 2.04 2.43
CA VAL A 35 -2.61 2.94 3.12
C VAL A 35 -2.14 4.01 2.16
N ASP A 36 -2.48 5.27 2.44
CA ASP A 36 -1.85 6.40 1.76
C ASP A 36 -0.39 6.51 2.28
N GLN A 37 0.57 6.27 1.41
CA GLN A 37 2.00 6.29 1.74
C GLN A 37 2.83 6.70 0.52
N PRO A 38 4.02 7.29 0.71
CA PRO A 38 4.63 7.69 1.98
C PRO A 38 3.96 8.94 2.58
N ALA A 39 4.45 9.42 3.73
CA ALA A 39 4.00 10.69 4.31
C ALA A 39 4.05 11.82 3.25
N GLY A 40 2.94 12.55 3.11
CA GLY A 40 2.70 13.54 2.05
C GLY A 40 1.66 13.11 1.04
N THR A 41 1.40 11.80 0.93
CA THR A 41 0.43 11.25 -0.02
C THR A 41 -0.97 11.27 0.58
N GLY A 42 -1.96 11.79 -0.18
CA GLY A 42 -3.37 11.76 0.20
C GLY A 42 -3.65 12.37 1.58
N PHE A 43 -4.12 11.56 2.53
CA PHE A 43 -4.35 11.99 3.92
C PHE A 43 -3.17 11.76 4.88
N SER A 44 -2.06 11.16 4.42
CA SER A 44 -0.86 11.01 5.22
C SER A 44 -0.07 12.31 5.19
N ILE A 45 0.12 12.94 6.34
CA ILE A 45 0.66 14.31 6.43
C ILE A 45 2.13 14.27 6.81
N VAL A 46 2.94 15.10 6.14
CA VAL A 46 4.32 15.34 6.53
C VAL A 46 4.40 16.37 7.65
N ASN A 47 4.98 15.98 8.77
CA ASN A 47 5.37 16.89 9.85
C ASN A 47 6.91 16.93 9.94
N GLY A 48 7.54 17.59 8.97
CA GLY A 48 8.99 17.62 8.84
C GLY A 48 9.46 17.43 7.40
N LYS A 49 10.21 16.35 7.16
CA LYS A 49 10.79 16.04 5.85
C LYS A 49 10.06 14.86 5.21
N TYR A 50 9.96 14.89 3.89
CA TYR A 50 9.54 13.72 3.10
C TYR A 50 10.60 12.63 3.19
N VAL A 51 10.20 11.41 2.84
CA VAL A 51 11.14 10.32 2.58
C VAL A 51 12.01 10.62 1.36
N THR A 52 13.27 10.21 1.40
CA THR A 52 14.23 10.41 0.29
C THR A 52 14.75 9.11 -0.32
N SER A 53 14.29 7.96 0.18
CA SER A 53 14.66 6.65 -0.38
C SER A 53 13.59 5.58 -0.15
N GLN A 54 13.58 4.55 -1.01
CA GLN A 54 12.70 3.38 -0.84
C GLN A 54 12.95 2.65 0.48
N SER A 55 14.21 2.58 0.92
CA SER A 55 14.57 1.94 2.19
C SER A 55 13.93 2.67 3.38
N GLN A 56 14.02 4.01 3.41
CA GLN A 56 13.35 4.82 4.43
C GLN A 56 11.83 4.65 4.36
N SER A 57 11.25 4.67 3.15
CA SER A 57 9.81 4.48 2.96
C SER A 57 9.34 3.12 3.50
N ALA A 58 10.12 2.05 3.29
CA ALA A 58 9.82 0.73 3.82
C ALA A 58 9.90 0.69 5.36
N ASP A 59 10.91 1.30 5.96
CA ASP A 59 11.05 1.37 7.42
C ASP A 59 9.90 2.14 8.09
N GLU A 60 9.48 3.26 7.50
CA GLU A 60 8.32 4.04 7.98
C GLU A 60 7.01 3.24 7.81
N PHE A 61 6.84 2.54 6.69
CA PHE A 61 5.69 1.67 6.46
C PHE A 61 5.62 0.53 7.49
N LEU A 62 6.75 -0.10 7.84
CA LEU A 62 6.78 -1.14 8.86
C LEU A 62 6.51 -0.60 10.26
N SER A 63 6.94 0.62 10.56
CA SER A 63 6.59 1.30 11.80
C SER A 63 5.07 1.56 11.91
N PHE A 64 4.43 1.94 10.79
CA PHE A 64 2.98 2.01 10.70
C PHE A 64 2.34 0.63 10.95
N LEU A 65 2.83 -0.43 10.31
CA LEU A 65 2.27 -1.76 10.42
C LEU A 65 2.40 -2.33 11.86
N GLU A 66 3.50 -2.03 12.54
CA GLU A 66 3.68 -2.35 13.96
C GLU A 66 2.62 -1.66 14.83
N ASN A 67 2.39 -0.37 14.63
CA ASN A 67 1.33 0.38 15.33
C ASN A 67 -0.08 -0.11 14.97
N PHE A 68 -0.31 -0.52 13.72
CA PHE A 68 -1.56 -1.13 13.29
C PHE A 68 -1.83 -2.41 14.09
N TYR A 69 -0.85 -3.30 14.26
CA TYR A 69 -1.05 -4.52 15.06
C TYR A 69 -1.13 -4.27 16.56
N LEU A 70 -0.57 -3.18 17.09
CA LEU A 70 -0.82 -2.77 18.47
C LEU A 70 -2.27 -2.30 18.68
N THR A 71 -2.85 -1.68 17.65
CA THR A 71 -4.22 -1.15 17.67
C THR A 71 -5.25 -2.24 17.38
N PHE A 72 -4.95 -3.14 16.43
CA PHE A 72 -5.80 -4.24 15.96
C PHE A 72 -5.08 -5.59 16.11
N PRO A 73 -4.83 -6.04 17.34
CA PRO A 73 -4.06 -7.25 17.62
C PRO A 73 -4.67 -8.53 17.05
N GLU A 74 -5.97 -8.55 16.76
CA GLU A 74 -6.68 -9.66 16.11
C GLU A 74 -6.11 -10.02 14.74
N TYR A 75 -5.49 -9.07 14.02
CA TYR A 75 -4.90 -9.33 12.71
C TYR A 75 -3.45 -9.80 12.76
N ARG A 76 -2.79 -9.79 13.93
CA ARG A 76 -1.34 -10.01 14.04
C ARG A 76 -0.84 -11.36 13.50
N ASN A 77 -1.72 -12.37 13.49
CA ASN A 77 -1.41 -13.72 13.01
C ASN A 77 -2.05 -14.03 11.65
N SER A 78 -2.71 -13.05 11.02
CA SER A 78 -3.32 -13.23 9.70
C SER A 78 -2.26 -13.47 8.63
N GLU A 79 -2.64 -14.16 7.56
CA GLU A 79 -1.84 -14.20 6.35
C GLU A 79 -1.72 -12.79 5.77
N LEU A 80 -0.48 -12.35 5.54
CA LEU A 80 -0.17 -11.02 5.04
C LEU A 80 0.22 -11.09 3.57
N TYR A 81 -0.55 -10.38 2.74
CA TYR A 81 -0.24 -10.16 1.34
C TYR A 81 -0.06 -8.66 1.11
N PHE A 82 0.92 -8.28 0.29
CA PHE A 82 1.03 -6.91 -0.20
C PHE A 82 0.57 -6.83 -1.64
N THR A 83 -0.34 -5.89 -1.90
CA THR A 83 -0.83 -5.63 -3.24
C THR A 83 -0.76 -4.15 -3.57
N GLY A 84 -0.53 -3.84 -4.83
CA GLY A 84 -0.48 -2.46 -5.32
C GLY A 84 -0.12 -2.39 -6.80
N GLU A 85 -0.08 -1.18 -7.31
CA GLU A 85 0.07 -0.90 -8.73
C GLU A 85 1.21 0.09 -9.00
N SER A 86 1.72 0.12 -10.24
CA SER A 86 2.58 1.19 -10.72
C SER A 86 3.88 1.26 -9.91
N PHE A 87 4.20 2.42 -9.33
CA PHE A 87 5.37 2.60 -8.47
C PHE A 87 5.36 1.73 -7.21
N ALA A 88 4.22 1.11 -6.84
CA ALA A 88 4.21 0.05 -5.83
C ALA A 88 5.04 -1.18 -6.24
N GLY A 89 5.38 -1.32 -7.52
CA GLY A 89 6.42 -2.24 -8.00
C GLY A 89 7.81 -1.99 -7.38
N GLN A 90 8.08 -0.79 -6.87
CA GLN A 90 9.24 -0.50 -6.01
C GLN A 90 8.89 -0.70 -4.54
N TYR A 91 7.81 -0.10 -4.04
CA TYR A 91 7.47 -0.14 -2.61
C TYR A 91 7.32 -1.56 -2.06
N ILE A 92 6.57 -2.40 -2.76
CA ILE A 92 6.16 -3.72 -2.28
C ILE A 92 7.36 -4.68 -2.13
N PRO A 93 8.28 -4.81 -3.10
CA PRO A 93 9.50 -5.59 -2.92
C PRO A 93 10.41 -5.07 -1.79
N TYR A 94 10.51 -3.75 -1.61
CA TYR A 94 11.28 -3.16 -0.52
C TYR A 94 10.71 -3.51 0.87
N VAL A 95 9.40 -3.35 1.05
CA VAL A 95 8.70 -3.72 2.28
C VAL A 95 8.81 -5.23 2.53
N GLY A 96 8.58 -6.05 1.50
CA GLY A 96 8.70 -7.51 1.60
C GLY A 96 10.10 -7.96 2.02
N HIS A 97 11.14 -7.39 1.41
CA HIS A 97 12.54 -7.67 1.76
C HIS A 97 12.83 -7.37 3.24
N GLU A 98 12.41 -6.21 3.72
CA GLU A 98 12.68 -5.79 5.09
C GLU A 98 11.90 -6.65 6.11
N ILE A 99 10.67 -7.07 5.82
CA ILE A 99 9.93 -8.04 6.65
C ILE A 99 10.69 -9.36 6.75
N LEU A 100 11.14 -9.91 5.62
CA LEU A 100 11.88 -11.18 5.62
C LEU A 100 13.19 -11.06 6.41
N LYS A 101 13.88 -9.92 6.31
CA LYS A 101 15.09 -9.62 7.09
C LYS A 101 14.80 -9.53 8.60
N ARG A 102 13.77 -8.77 9.00
CA ARG A 102 13.36 -8.62 10.41
C ARG A 102 12.86 -9.95 11.01
N ASN A 103 12.12 -10.74 10.25
CA ASN A 103 11.71 -12.10 10.63
C ASN A 103 12.91 -13.01 10.91
N ARG A 104 13.91 -13.06 10.01
CA ARG A 104 15.12 -13.88 10.18
C ARG A 104 15.94 -13.47 11.40
N ASN A 105 15.99 -12.17 11.68
CA ASN A 105 16.75 -11.62 12.81
C ASN A 105 16.00 -11.73 14.15
N GLY A 106 14.79 -12.30 14.17
CA GLY A 106 13.98 -12.43 15.38
C GLY A 106 13.42 -11.11 15.91
N ALA A 107 13.39 -10.05 15.09
CA ALA A 107 12.80 -8.77 15.48
C ALA A 107 11.28 -8.86 15.69
N TYR A 108 10.63 -9.83 15.03
CA TYR A 108 9.22 -10.15 15.20
C TYR A 108 9.05 -11.50 15.91
N ALA A 109 8.37 -11.49 17.06
CA ALA A 109 8.02 -12.68 17.83
C ALA A 109 6.51 -12.70 18.15
N PRO A 110 5.67 -13.50 17.43
CA PRO A 110 6.03 -14.39 16.32
C PRO A 110 6.41 -13.62 15.04
N PRO A 111 7.07 -14.25 14.05
CA PRO A 111 7.32 -13.64 12.74
C PRO A 111 6.03 -13.09 12.08
N LEU A 112 6.15 -12.07 11.23
CA LEU A 112 5.06 -11.65 10.36
C LEU A 112 4.84 -12.69 9.26
N ASN A 113 3.59 -13.12 9.07
CA ASN A 113 3.21 -14.18 8.14
C ASN A 113 3.05 -13.67 6.70
N LEU A 114 4.14 -13.15 6.12
CA LEU A 114 4.16 -12.69 4.72
C LEU A 114 4.01 -13.90 3.77
N ARG A 115 2.95 -13.93 2.97
CA ARG A 115 2.58 -15.04 2.08
C ARG A 115 2.73 -14.77 0.58
N GLY A 116 2.76 -13.52 0.18
CA GLY A 116 2.91 -13.21 -1.24
C GLY A 116 2.73 -11.73 -1.56
N LEU A 117 3.21 -11.39 -2.75
CA LEU A 117 3.10 -10.04 -3.30
C LEU A 117 2.33 -10.07 -4.61
N VAL A 118 1.45 -9.10 -4.81
CA VAL A 118 0.57 -9.03 -5.99
C VAL A 118 0.74 -7.63 -6.60
N ILE A 119 1.43 -7.54 -7.73
CA ILE A 119 1.88 -6.27 -8.30
C ILE A 119 1.25 -6.08 -9.68
N GLY A 120 0.35 -5.09 -9.77
CA GLY A 120 -0.31 -4.68 -11.00
C GLY A 120 0.51 -3.67 -11.77
N ASN A 121 0.67 -3.85 -13.08
CA ASN A 121 1.28 -2.87 -13.99
C ASN A 121 2.49 -2.16 -13.35
N GLY A 122 3.40 -2.94 -12.77
CA GLY A 122 4.39 -2.44 -11.82
C GLY A 122 5.62 -1.83 -12.50
N TRP A 123 6.11 -0.72 -11.96
CA TRP A 123 7.44 -0.20 -12.22
C TRP A 123 8.45 -0.89 -11.31
N VAL A 124 9.15 -1.91 -11.83
CA VAL A 124 10.00 -2.82 -11.05
C VAL A 124 11.43 -2.81 -11.57
N ASP A 125 11.63 -3.00 -12.88
CA ASP A 125 12.95 -3.03 -13.53
C ASP A 125 13.03 -1.94 -14.60
N PRO A 126 13.49 -0.73 -14.23
CA PRO A 126 13.59 0.40 -15.13
C PRO A 126 14.32 0.10 -16.43
N LEU A 127 15.39 -0.72 -16.39
CA LEU A 127 16.24 -0.94 -17.55
C LEU A 127 15.44 -1.60 -18.68
N ARG A 128 14.77 -2.71 -18.38
CA ARG A 128 13.93 -3.40 -19.38
C ARG A 128 12.66 -2.62 -19.68
N GLN A 129 12.06 -1.97 -18.68
CA GLN A 129 10.81 -1.25 -18.88
C GLN A 129 10.98 0.01 -19.75
N TYR A 130 12.06 0.78 -19.63
CA TYR A 130 12.34 1.89 -20.54
C TYR A 130 12.54 1.43 -21.98
N LYS A 131 13.24 0.32 -22.20
CA LYS A 131 13.37 -0.26 -23.56
C LYS A 131 12.01 -0.69 -24.11
N SER A 132 11.19 -1.28 -23.25
CA SER A 132 9.86 -1.76 -23.66
C SER A 132 8.95 -0.64 -24.18
N TYR A 133 9.13 0.62 -23.77
CA TYR A 133 8.40 1.75 -24.37
C TYR A 133 8.57 1.81 -25.89
N ILE A 134 9.78 1.61 -26.40
CA ILE A 134 10.07 1.64 -27.83
C ILE A 134 9.42 0.44 -28.52
N ASP A 135 9.63 -0.76 -27.98
CA ASP A 135 9.17 -2.01 -28.60
C ASP A 135 7.65 -2.11 -28.60
N PHE A 136 7.03 -1.79 -27.47
CA PHE A 136 5.59 -1.75 -27.30
C PHE A 136 4.96 -0.70 -28.22
N SER A 137 5.49 0.52 -28.25
CA SER A 137 4.96 1.59 -29.10
C SER A 137 5.10 1.28 -30.58
N ALA A 138 6.22 0.69 -31.00
CA ALA A 138 6.41 0.26 -32.38
C ALA A 138 5.42 -0.85 -32.77
N ALA A 139 5.23 -1.86 -31.90
CA ALA A 139 4.30 -2.96 -32.12
C ALA A 139 2.83 -2.53 -32.21
N HIS A 140 2.46 -1.44 -31.52
CA HIS A 140 1.10 -0.89 -31.50
C HIS A 140 0.89 0.29 -32.45
N GLY A 141 1.88 0.61 -33.30
CA GLY A 141 1.74 1.71 -34.28
C GLY A 141 1.81 3.12 -33.68
N LEU A 142 2.32 3.28 -32.46
CA LEU A 142 2.42 4.55 -31.73
C LEU A 142 3.75 5.28 -31.94
N LEU A 143 4.74 4.62 -32.56
CA LEU A 143 6.06 5.18 -32.87
C LEU A 143 6.47 4.76 -34.29
N GLN A 144 6.00 5.50 -35.30
CA GLN A 144 6.14 5.18 -36.72
C GLN A 144 6.93 6.25 -37.50
N ILE A 145 6.94 7.49 -37.03
CA ILE A 145 7.63 8.58 -37.74
C ILE A 145 9.15 8.49 -37.46
N PRO A 146 10.00 8.39 -38.50
CA PRO A 146 11.44 8.15 -38.34
C PRO A 146 12.16 9.10 -37.39
N LYS A 147 11.77 10.39 -37.35
CA LYS A 147 12.41 11.39 -36.49
C LYS A 147 12.21 11.09 -35.00
N TYR A 148 11.02 10.64 -34.59
CA TYR A 148 10.74 10.35 -33.18
C TYR A 148 11.28 8.98 -32.80
N LYS A 149 11.18 7.99 -33.72
CA LYS A 149 11.80 6.68 -33.52
C LYS A 149 13.31 6.81 -33.31
N GLN A 150 14.00 7.55 -34.18
CA GLN A 150 15.44 7.78 -34.05
C GLN A 150 15.77 8.48 -32.71
N ALA A 151 15.00 9.49 -32.33
CA ALA A 151 15.23 10.20 -31.07
C ALA A 151 15.01 9.30 -29.84
N ALA A 152 14.01 8.41 -29.87
CA ALA A 152 13.78 7.43 -28.83
C ALA A 152 14.92 6.39 -28.77
N ASP A 153 15.36 5.86 -29.92
CA ASP A 153 16.48 4.92 -30.01
C ASP A 153 17.79 5.56 -29.49
N ASP A 154 18.07 6.82 -29.84
CA ASP A 154 19.22 7.58 -29.35
C ASP A 154 19.13 7.80 -27.83
N SER A 155 17.96 8.18 -27.32
CA SER A 155 17.71 8.30 -25.88
C SER A 155 17.94 6.99 -25.14
N TRP A 156 17.50 5.85 -25.71
CA TRP A 156 17.75 4.53 -25.14
C TRP A 156 19.23 4.16 -25.11
N LYS A 157 20.01 4.55 -26.12
CA LYS A 157 21.46 4.34 -26.10
C LYS A 157 22.10 5.07 -24.92
N TYR A 158 21.81 6.36 -24.76
CA TYR A 158 22.35 7.14 -23.64
C TYR A 158 21.82 6.66 -22.28
N CYS A 159 20.56 6.21 -22.24
CA CYS A 159 19.96 5.59 -21.07
C CYS A 159 20.74 4.35 -20.61
N GLN A 160 21.03 3.41 -21.52
CA GLN A 160 21.82 2.21 -21.21
C GLN A 160 23.22 2.56 -20.69
N GLU A 161 23.91 3.50 -21.33
CA GLU A 161 25.24 3.95 -20.89
C GLU A 161 25.19 4.51 -19.47
N ALA A 162 24.18 5.32 -19.15
CA ALA A 162 23.99 5.86 -17.80
C ALA A 162 23.69 4.74 -16.78
N MET A 163 22.78 3.84 -17.11
CA MET A 163 22.33 2.77 -16.22
C MET A 163 23.37 1.65 -16.03
N ALA A 164 24.31 1.47 -16.96
CA ALA A 164 25.42 0.52 -16.82
C ALA A 164 26.37 0.88 -15.67
N THR A 165 26.46 2.18 -15.31
CA THR A 165 27.30 2.63 -14.19
C THR A 165 26.63 2.42 -12.84
N LYS A 166 25.30 2.61 -12.80
CA LYS A 166 24.46 2.44 -11.63
C LYS A 166 23.02 2.29 -12.06
N GLU A 167 22.41 1.16 -11.72
CA GLU A 167 20.97 0.98 -11.91
C GLU A 167 20.22 1.86 -10.91
N LEU A 168 19.37 2.74 -11.44
CA LEU A 168 18.55 3.68 -10.67
C LEU A 168 17.08 3.42 -11.00
N ILE A 169 16.21 3.66 -10.02
CA ILE A 169 14.75 3.57 -10.19
C ILE A 169 14.25 4.56 -11.25
N LYS A 170 14.89 5.72 -11.34
CA LYS A 170 14.59 6.78 -12.30
C LYS A 170 15.86 7.28 -12.96
N GLN A 171 15.80 7.49 -14.27
CA GLN A 171 16.91 8.07 -15.04
C GLN A 171 16.37 9.03 -16.09
N ASN A 172 16.67 10.33 -15.94
CA ASN A 172 16.08 11.39 -16.76
C ASN A 172 16.33 11.20 -18.27
N THR A 173 17.47 10.63 -18.65
CA THR A 173 17.76 10.33 -20.07
C THR A 173 16.81 9.28 -20.63
N CYS A 174 16.41 8.31 -19.81
CA CYS A 174 15.48 7.25 -20.17
C CYS A 174 14.03 7.77 -20.20
N GLU A 175 13.65 8.66 -19.29
CA GLU A 175 12.32 9.30 -19.28
C GLU A 175 11.98 10.00 -20.60
N ARG A 176 12.99 10.53 -21.30
CA ARG A 176 12.79 11.17 -22.61
C ARG A 176 12.22 10.23 -23.68
N ILE A 177 12.34 8.91 -23.52
CA ILE A 177 11.80 7.93 -24.47
C ILE A 177 10.28 8.09 -24.57
N ILE A 178 9.58 8.17 -23.43
CA ILE A 178 8.12 8.34 -23.44
C ILE A 178 7.71 9.73 -23.92
N ASP A 179 8.51 10.77 -23.66
CA ASP A 179 8.28 12.11 -24.20
C ASP A 179 8.25 12.11 -25.74
N TYR A 180 9.12 11.34 -26.39
CA TYR A 180 9.14 11.24 -27.85
C TYR A 180 7.91 10.51 -28.40
N ILE A 181 7.48 9.43 -27.73
CA ILE A 181 6.26 8.70 -28.08
C ILE A 181 5.03 9.60 -27.95
N GLN A 182 4.89 10.28 -26.81
CA GLN A 182 3.79 11.23 -26.60
C GLN A 182 3.85 12.40 -27.57
N SER A 183 5.04 12.90 -27.90
CA SER A 183 5.21 13.98 -28.87
C SER A 183 4.81 13.58 -30.29
N GLU A 184 5.04 12.32 -30.69
CA GLU A 184 4.52 11.79 -31.96
C GLU A 184 3.00 11.68 -31.94
N SER A 185 2.43 11.22 -30.83
CA SER A 185 0.99 11.02 -30.69
C SER A 185 0.14 12.30 -30.69
N LYS A 186 0.77 13.49 -30.72
CA LYS A 186 0.04 14.76 -30.61
C LYS A 186 -0.76 15.04 -31.88
N GLU A 187 -2.08 14.97 -31.77
CA GLU A 187 -3.00 15.26 -32.88
C GLU A 187 -3.45 16.72 -32.82
N GLY A 188 -3.04 17.51 -33.82
CA GLY A 188 -3.38 18.94 -33.90
C GLY A 188 -2.91 19.77 -32.69
N GLY A 189 -1.98 19.25 -31.89
CA GLY A 189 -1.53 19.85 -30.62
C GLY A 189 -2.59 19.88 -29.51
N LYS A 190 -3.73 19.21 -29.70
CA LYS A 190 -4.87 19.23 -28.77
C LYS A 190 -5.13 17.90 -28.09
N LEU A 191 -4.78 16.81 -28.75
CA LEU A 191 -4.90 15.46 -28.19
C LEU A 191 -3.51 14.84 -28.09
N CYS A 192 -3.36 13.88 -27.19
CA CYS A 192 -2.26 12.93 -27.20
C CYS A 192 -2.75 11.55 -26.72
N ILE A 193 -1.91 10.52 -26.93
CA ILE A 193 -2.14 9.18 -26.39
C ILE A 193 -2.26 9.25 -24.86
N ASN A 194 -3.23 8.54 -24.28
CA ASN A 194 -3.22 8.35 -22.82
C ASN A 194 -2.16 7.29 -22.48
N MET A 195 -1.16 7.64 -21.65
CA MET A 195 -0.09 6.70 -21.27
C MET A 195 -0.58 5.51 -20.44
N TYR A 196 -1.76 5.62 -19.83
CA TYR A 196 -2.36 4.57 -19.03
C TYR A 196 -3.25 3.63 -19.87
N ASP A 197 -3.72 4.07 -21.04
CA ASP A 197 -4.52 3.26 -21.97
C ASP A 197 -4.34 3.73 -23.42
N ILE A 198 -3.66 2.94 -24.23
CA ILE A 198 -3.37 3.29 -25.64
C ILE A 198 -4.61 3.39 -26.54
N ARG A 199 -5.77 2.91 -26.07
CA ARG A 199 -7.05 3.03 -26.79
C ARG A 199 -7.65 4.42 -26.62
N LEU A 200 -7.20 5.19 -25.63
CA LEU A 200 -7.74 6.49 -25.27
C LEU A 200 -6.89 7.65 -25.80
N ARG A 201 -7.51 8.83 -25.85
CA ARG A 201 -6.86 10.12 -26.11
C ARG A 201 -7.17 11.08 -24.98
N ASP A 202 -6.18 11.86 -24.57
CA ASP A 202 -6.33 12.92 -23.57
C ASP A 202 -6.40 14.28 -24.27
N GLU A 203 -7.38 15.10 -23.89
CA GLU A 203 -7.60 16.47 -24.37
C GLU A 203 -6.70 17.51 -23.68
N LYS A 204 -5.92 17.09 -22.67
CA LYS A 204 -5.02 17.97 -21.91
C LYS A 204 -3.55 17.56 -22.10
N PRO A 205 -3.00 17.65 -23.33
CA PRO A 205 -1.63 17.21 -23.62
C PRO A 205 -0.55 17.97 -22.84
N ASN A 206 -0.85 19.17 -22.34
CA ASN A 206 0.07 19.94 -21.50
C ASN A 206 0.05 19.52 -20.02
N GLN A 207 -0.88 18.63 -19.63
CA GLN A 207 -1.00 18.11 -18.26
C GLN A 207 -0.40 16.72 -18.10
N GLY A 208 0.15 16.12 -19.16
CA GLY A 208 0.84 14.83 -19.07
C GLY A 208 0.10 13.64 -19.68
N CYS A 209 -0.79 13.83 -20.66
CA CYS A 209 -1.25 12.75 -21.55
C CYS A 209 -1.78 11.50 -20.82
N GLY A 210 -2.78 11.69 -19.95
CA GLY A 210 -3.34 10.65 -19.09
C GLY A 210 -3.67 11.13 -17.68
N MET A 211 -3.17 12.29 -17.25
CA MET A 211 -3.32 12.76 -15.85
C MET A 211 -4.74 13.15 -15.44
N GLY A 212 -5.70 13.19 -16.38
CA GLY A 212 -7.13 13.38 -16.08
C GLY A 212 -7.94 12.08 -16.03
N TRP A 213 -7.30 10.94 -16.27
CA TRP A 213 -7.88 9.60 -16.22
C TRP A 213 -7.57 8.96 -14.84
N PRO A 214 -8.42 8.07 -14.29
CA PRO A 214 -9.59 7.42 -14.90
C PRO A 214 -10.90 8.20 -14.79
N PRO A 215 -11.96 7.79 -15.52
CA PRO A 215 -13.31 8.26 -15.27
C PRO A 215 -13.70 8.12 -13.79
N GLY A 216 -14.29 9.17 -13.21
CA GLY A 216 -14.68 9.22 -11.79
C GLY A 216 -13.61 9.77 -10.84
N LEU A 217 -12.41 10.09 -11.34
CA LEU A 217 -11.34 10.71 -10.55
C LEU A 217 -11.76 12.05 -9.96
N ASP A 218 -12.35 12.95 -10.77
CA ASP A 218 -12.82 14.25 -10.29
C ASP A 218 -13.95 14.12 -9.26
N ASP A 219 -14.89 13.17 -9.46
CA ASP A 219 -15.95 12.88 -8.50
C ASP A 219 -15.35 12.39 -7.16
N THR A 220 -14.33 11.53 -7.22
CA THR A 220 -13.62 11.01 -6.04
C THR A 220 -12.86 12.13 -5.32
N LYS A 221 -12.14 12.98 -6.06
CA LYS A 221 -11.48 14.19 -5.53
C LYS A 221 -12.45 15.10 -4.79
N ASN A 222 -13.63 15.31 -5.36
CA ASN A 222 -14.66 16.17 -4.76
C ASN A 222 -15.29 15.51 -3.53
N TYR A 223 -15.59 14.21 -3.59
CA TYR A 223 -16.16 13.47 -2.47
C TYR A 223 -15.23 13.46 -1.24
N LEU A 224 -13.93 13.19 -1.44
CA LEU A 224 -12.93 13.19 -0.37
C LEU A 224 -12.67 14.57 0.25
N GLN A 225 -13.09 15.65 -0.41
CA GLN A 225 -13.00 17.01 0.11
C GLN A 225 -14.20 17.43 0.97
N LEU A 226 -15.31 16.65 0.96
CA LEU A 226 -16.48 16.95 1.79
C LEU A 226 -16.12 16.88 3.28
N ALA A 227 -16.57 17.87 4.06
CA ALA A 227 -16.23 17.98 5.48
C ALA A 227 -16.78 16.79 6.28
N GLU A 228 -18.00 16.35 5.96
CA GLU A 228 -18.62 15.16 6.55
C GLU A 228 -17.85 13.87 6.24
N VAL A 229 -17.29 13.74 5.03
CA VAL A 229 -16.48 12.57 4.64
C VAL A 229 -15.16 12.60 5.39
N ARG A 230 -14.45 13.73 5.41
CA ARG A 230 -13.20 13.89 6.16
C ARG A 230 -13.38 13.62 7.65
N SER A 231 -14.48 14.12 8.23
CA SER A 231 -14.83 13.85 9.63
C SER A 231 -15.14 12.37 9.87
N ALA A 232 -15.86 11.71 8.97
CA ALA A 232 -16.19 10.29 9.07
C ALA A 232 -14.96 9.38 8.93
N LEU A 233 -13.95 9.81 8.15
CA LEU A 233 -12.66 9.15 8.02
C LEU A 233 -11.68 9.51 9.14
N HIS A 234 -12.11 10.28 10.15
CA HIS A 234 -11.29 10.74 11.27
C HIS A 234 -10.04 11.53 10.84
N VAL A 235 -10.15 12.27 9.74
CA VAL A 235 -9.09 13.19 9.29
C VAL A 235 -9.19 14.47 10.13
N ASN A 236 -8.19 14.71 10.99
CA ASN A 236 -8.19 15.84 11.93
C ASN A 236 -8.09 17.20 11.20
N GLU A 237 -8.90 18.17 11.63
CA GLU A 237 -8.79 19.59 11.23
C GLU A 237 -7.90 20.36 12.23
N PRO A 238 -7.11 21.38 11.81
CA PRO A 238 -7.22 22.15 10.57
C PRO A 238 -5.98 21.94 9.70
N LEU A 239 -5.95 20.87 8.92
CA LEU A 239 -4.75 20.58 8.13
C LEU A 239 -5.04 21.03 6.70
N ALA A 240 -4.37 22.11 6.31
CA ALA A 240 -4.53 22.90 5.09
C ALA A 240 -4.36 22.13 3.76
N ASN A 241 -4.40 20.81 3.77
CA ASN A 241 -4.23 19.95 2.62
C ASN A 241 -5.57 19.33 2.26
N LYS A 242 -6.13 19.82 1.15
CA LYS A 242 -7.14 19.08 0.42
C LYS A 242 -6.55 17.72 0.07
N TRP A 243 -7.39 16.69 0.00
CA TRP A 243 -6.91 15.42 -0.53
C TRP A 243 -6.42 15.65 -1.97
N HIS A 244 -5.17 15.25 -2.22
CA HIS A 244 -4.55 15.24 -3.52
C HIS A 244 -4.26 13.79 -3.89
N GLU A 245 -4.61 13.42 -5.13
CA GLU A 245 -4.36 12.10 -5.68
C GLU A 245 -2.86 11.77 -5.71
N CYS A 246 -2.04 12.69 -6.23
CA CYS A 246 -0.58 12.57 -6.28
C CYS A 246 0.07 13.83 -5.70
N ASP A 247 1.12 13.64 -4.91
CA ASP A 247 1.87 14.74 -4.28
C ASP A 247 3.23 14.98 -4.97
N ASN A 248 3.43 16.20 -5.48
CA ASN A 248 4.67 16.58 -6.17
C ASN A 248 5.87 16.73 -5.23
N GLY A 249 5.64 16.95 -3.93
CA GLY A 249 6.68 16.98 -2.92
C GLY A 249 7.30 15.60 -2.77
N VAL A 250 6.46 14.57 -2.55
CA VAL A 250 6.89 13.17 -2.52
C VAL A 250 7.65 12.79 -3.79
N TYR A 251 7.07 13.09 -4.97
CA TYR A 251 7.70 12.79 -6.25
C TYR A 251 9.10 13.41 -6.38
N ARG A 252 9.25 14.69 -6.00
CA ARG A 252 10.54 15.40 -6.12
C ARG A 252 11.61 14.79 -5.21
N GLU A 253 11.27 14.47 -3.96
CA GLU A 253 12.26 14.00 -2.99
C GLU A 253 12.69 12.55 -3.26
N LEU A 254 11.81 11.72 -3.86
CA LEU A 254 12.15 10.38 -4.33
C LEU A 254 12.80 10.35 -5.72
N ALA A 255 12.79 11.46 -6.47
CA ALA A 255 13.36 11.50 -7.83
C ALA A 255 14.88 11.29 -7.84
N ASP A 256 15.56 11.64 -6.75
CA ASP A 256 17.01 11.48 -6.56
C ASP A 256 17.36 10.22 -5.75
N ASP A 257 16.40 9.32 -5.57
CA ASP A 257 16.62 8.05 -4.86
C ASP A 257 17.66 7.20 -5.59
N LEU A 258 18.71 6.88 -4.85
CA LEU A 258 19.87 6.13 -5.29
C LEU A 258 19.77 4.63 -5.04
N SER A 259 18.62 4.18 -4.52
CA SER A 259 18.32 2.79 -4.22
C SER A 259 18.19 1.97 -5.51
N PRO A 260 18.74 0.74 -5.57
CA PRO A 260 18.57 -0.13 -6.73
C PRO A 260 17.14 -0.69 -6.78
N PRO A 261 16.68 -1.27 -7.90
CA PRO A 261 15.49 -2.11 -7.91
C PRO A 261 15.58 -3.28 -6.91
N SER A 262 14.45 -3.67 -6.31
CA SER A 262 14.36 -4.82 -5.40
C SER A 262 13.48 -5.93 -5.97
N TYR A 263 13.90 -7.18 -5.80
CA TYR A 263 13.18 -8.37 -6.21
C TYR A 263 13.02 -9.31 -5.01
N THR A 264 11.87 -9.97 -4.91
CA THR A 264 11.61 -10.95 -3.86
C THR A 264 10.81 -12.12 -4.40
N ILE A 265 10.70 -13.17 -3.60
CA ILE A 265 10.13 -14.47 -3.98
C ILE A 265 8.68 -14.60 -3.47
N GLU A 266 7.87 -15.36 -4.19
CA GLU A 266 6.39 -15.45 -4.07
C GLU A 266 5.65 -14.20 -4.56
N VAL A 267 5.74 -13.97 -5.88
CA VAL A 267 5.20 -12.76 -6.52
C VAL A 267 4.28 -13.12 -7.68
N THR A 268 3.10 -12.52 -7.69
CA THR A 268 2.21 -12.48 -8.85
C THR A 268 2.31 -11.10 -9.48
N PHE A 269 2.83 -11.04 -10.70
CA PHE A 269 2.71 -9.86 -11.55
C PHE A 269 1.45 -9.98 -12.39
N PHE A 270 0.68 -8.91 -12.50
CA PHE A 270 -0.41 -8.83 -13.48
C PHE A 270 -0.32 -7.52 -14.26
N SER A 271 -0.62 -7.56 -15.56
CA SER A 271 -0.55 -6.37 -16.42
C SER A 271 -1.76 -6.31 -17.34
N GLY A 272 -2.40 -5.15 -17.41
CA GLY A 272 -3.32 -4.82 -18.51
C GLY A 272 -2.57 -4.68 -19.83
N ASP A 273 -3.09 -5.29 -20.90
CA ASP A 273 -2.42 -5.31 -22.21
C ASP A 273 -2.48 -3.99 -22.99
N GLN A 274 -3.22 -2.99 -22.50
CA GLN A 274 -3.37 -1.65 -23.09
C GLN A 274 -2.56 -0.56 -22.37
N ASP A 275 -1.85 -0.90 -21.30
CA ASP A 275 -0.99 0.04 -20.57
C ASP A 275 0.30 0.32 -21.35
N LEU A 276 0.67 1.59 -21.51
CA LEU A 276 1.95 2.00 -22.10
C LEU A 276 3.02 2.24 -21.03
N ILE A 277 2.70 2.99 -19.97
CA ILE A 277 3.67 3.45 -18.96
C ILE A 277 4.27 2.29 -18.15
N CYS A 278 3.53 1.21 -17.93
CA CYS A 278 4.06 -0.01 -17.32
C CYS A 278 3.63 -1.23 -18.12
N ASN A 279 3.86 -1.16 -19.44
CA ASN A 279 3.43 -2.18 -20.38
C ASN A 279 3.96 -3.59 -20.05
N TRP A 280 3.13 -4.58 -20.37
CA TRP A 280 3.37 -5.99 -20.10
C TRP A 280 4.65 -6.55 -20.75
N MET A 281 5.15 -5.95 -21.85
CA MET A 281 6.39 -6.41 -22.49
C MET A 281 7.59 -6.12 -21.57
N GLY A 282 7.59 -4.98 -20.89
CA GLY A 282 8.63 -4.64 -19.92
C GLY A 282 8.66 -5.62 -18.74
N THR A 283 7.50 -5.95 -18.18
CA THR A 283 7.38 -6.96 -17.11
C THR A 283 7.82 -8.35 -17.58
N ARG A 284 7.42 -8.75 -18.79
CA ARG A 284 7.87 -10.02 -19.41
C ARG A 284 9.39 -10.07 -19.54
N ASP A 285 10.00 -9.01 -20.06
CA ASP A 285 11.43 -8.95 -20.35
C ASP A 285 12.25 -8.88 -19.05
N MET A 286 11.74 -8.22 -18.01
CA MET A 286 12.27 -8.32 -16.65
C MET A 286 12.27 -9.76 -16.15
N ILE A 287 11.13 -10.46 -16.22
CA ILE A 287 11.05 -11.84 -15.72
C ILE A 287 11.97 -12.76 -16.52
N ALA A 288 12.08 -12.57 -17.84
CA ALA A 288 13.00 -13.33 -18.70
C ALA A 288 14.47 -13.17 -18.26
N GLU A 289 14.82 -12.03 -17.65
CA GLU A 289 16.16 -11.74 -17.18
C GLU A 289 16.40 -12.11 -15.71
N LEU A 290 15.33 -12.23 -14.92
CA LEU A 290 15.39 -12.62 -13.52
C LEU A 290 15.93 -14.05 -13.35
N THR A 291 16.84 -14.23 -12.39
CA THR A 291 17.32 -15.56 -11.97
C THR A 291 16.83 -15.85 -10.55
N TRP A 292 16.04 -16.90 -10.39
CA TRP A 292 15.56 -17.40 -9.11
C TRP A 292 15.58 -18.93 -9.12
N GLY A 293 15.64 -19.59 -7.97
CA GLY A 293 15.65 -21.07 -7.91
C GLY A 293 16.60 -21.73 -8.91
N ASP A 294 17.83 -21.20 -9.01
CA ASP A 294 18.92 -21.63 -9.89
C ASP A 294 18.63 -21.63 -11.41
N GLN A 295 17.58 -20.95 -11.88
CA GLN A 295 17.33 -20.80 -13.32
C GLN A 295 16.83 -19.41 -13.69
N LYS A 296 17.18 -19.00 -14.91
CA LYS A 296 16.81 -17.71 -15.51
C LYS A 296 15.46 -17.78 -16.21
N GLY A 297 14.56 -16.83 -15.96
CA GLY A 297 13.24 -16.78 -16.59
C GLY A 297 12.39 -18.02 -16.32
N PHE A 298 11.32 -18.18 -17.09
CA PHE A 298 10.37 -19.28 -16.91
C PHE A 298 10.85 -20.65 -17.45
N GLN A 299 12.08 -20.77 -17.97
CA GLN A 299 12.67 -22.04 -18.47
C GLN A 299 11.75 -22.85 -19.41
N GLY A 300 10.95 -22.18 -20.22
CA GLY A 300 10.03 -22.82 -21.17
C GLY A 300 8.70 -23.29 -20.57
N ALA A 301 8.34 -22.87 -19.34
CA ALA A 301 6.98 -23.05 -18.85
C ALA A 301 5.97 -22.53 -19.90
N PRO A 302 4.89 -23.27 -20.19
CA PRO A 302 3.96 -22.87 -21.23
C PRO A 302 3.19 -21.62 -20.83
N VAL A 303 2.91 -20.76 -21.81
CA VAL A 303 1.90 -19.71 -21.66
C VAL A 303 0.52 -20.35 -21.81
N MET A 304 -0.32 -20.16 -20.82
CA MET A 304 -1.64 -20.76 -20.72
C MET A 304 -2.72 -19.68 -20.91
N ASN A 305 -3.85 -20.05 -21.50
CA ASN A 305 -5.00 -19.16 -21.62
C ASN A 305 -5.66 -18.98 -20.25
N TRP A 306 -6.01 -17.75 -19.89
CA TRP A 306 -6.79 -17.42 -18.70
C TRP A 306 -8.26 -17.28 -19.09
N LEU A 307 -9.11 -18.16 -18.57
CA LEU A 307 -10.55 -18.14 -18.82
C LEU A 307 -11.35 -17.91 -17.55
N ILE A 308 -12.44 -17.16 -17.69
CA ILE A 308 -13.49 -16.95 -16.70
C ILE A 308 -14.81 -17.22 -17.41
N ASP A 309 -15.64 -18.13 -16.90
CA ASP A 309 -16.90 -18.55 -17.56
C ASP A 309 -16.74 -18.92 -19.04
N ASN A 310 -15.67 -19.66 -19.37
CA ASN A 310 -15.27 -20.01 -20.75
C ASN A 310 -14.97 -18.82 -21.68
N GLN A 311 -14.87 -17.60 -21.16
CA GLN A 311 -14.41 -16.44 -21.91
C GLN A 311 -12.92 -16.24 -21.71
N LEU A 312 -12.18 -16.06 -22.80
CA LEU A 312 -10.77 -15.70 -22.75
C LEU A 312 -10.62 -14.29 -22.18
N LYS A 313 -9.99 -14.19 -21.02
CA LYS A 313 -9.74 -12.92 -20.31
C LYS A 313 -8.27 -12.51 -20.30
N GLY A 314 -7.38 -13.41 -20.73
CA GLY A 314 -5.95 -13.13 -20.70
C GLY A 314 -5.10 -14.35 -20.96
N THR A 315 -3.83 -14.24 -20.60
CA THR A 315 -2.90 -15.37 -20.53
C THR A 315 -2.15 -15.33 -19.21
N TYR A 316 -1.61 -16.49 -18.81
CA TYR A 316 -0.78 -16.58 -17.62
C TYR A 316 0.38 -17.55 -17.83
N GLN A 317 1.47 -17.32 -17.10
CA GLN A 317 2.64 -18.17 -17.08
C GLN A 317 3.17 -18.25 -15.65
N GLU A 318 3.54 -19.44 -15.19
CA GLU A 318 4.00 -19.65 -13.82
C GLU A 318 5.22 -20.57 -13.78
N ALA A 319 6.17 -20.26 -12.91
CA ALA A 319 7.19 -21.21 -12.49
C ALA A 319 7.75 -20.82 -11.12
N ARG A 320 7.94 -21.83 -10.26
CA ARG A 320 8.72 -21.71 -9.02
C ARG A 320 8.25 -20.52 -8.17
N ASN A 321 6.93 -20.47 -7.93
CA ASN A 321 6.23 -19.46 -7.13
C ASN A 321 6.30 -18.02 -7.68
N LEU A 322 6.58 -17.84 -8.97
CA LEU A 322 6.35 -16.59 -9.68
C LEU A 322 5.26 -16.83 -10.73
N SER A 323 4.26 -15.96 -10.72
CA SER A 323 3.16 -15.95 -11.70
C SER A 323 3.15 -14.63 -12.46
N PHE A 324 2.93 -14.69 -13.77
CA PHE A 324 2.73 -13.51 -14.60
C PHE A 324 1.44 -13.64 -15.39
N VAL A 325 0.53 -12.68 -15.20
CA VAL A 325 -0.79 -12.66 -15.82
C VAL A 325 -0.90 -11.44 -16.73
N ILE A 326 -1.29 -11.65 -17.98
CA ILE A 326 -1.66 -10.58 -18.90
C ILE A 326 -3.17 -10.58 -19.01
N ILE A 327 -3.81 -9.45 -18.70
CA ILE A 327 -5.27 -9.29 -18.74
C ILE A 327 -5.61 -8.49 -19.99
N HIS A 328 -6.42 -9.10 -20.86
CA HIS A 328 -6.80 -8.49 -22.13
C HIS A 328 -7.81 -7.37 -21.92
N ASN A 329 -7.72 -6.33 -22.75
CA ASN A 329 -8.59 -5.15 -22.74
C ASN A 329 -8.50 -4.30 -21.47
N ALA A 330 -7.42 -4.42 -20.70
CA ALA A 330 -7.22 -3.67 -19.46
C ALA A 330 -6.09 -2.63 -19.61
N SER A 331 -6.29 -1.48 -18.95
CA SER A 331 -5.35 -0.36 -18.90
C SER A 331 -4.30 -0.55 -17.80
N HIS A 332 -3.66 0.55 -17.39
CA HIS A 332 -2.85 0.63 -16.18
C HIS A 332 -3.63 0.20 -14.93
N MET A 333 -4.85 0.70 -14.74
CA MET A 333 -5.74 0.36 -13.62
C MET A 333 -6.65 -0.78 -14.00
N VAL A 334 -6.10 -2.00 -14.00
CA VAL A 334 -6.83 -3.21 -14.40
C VAL A 334 -8.20 -3.37 -13.73
N PRO A 335 -8.38 -3.11 -12.41
CA PRO A 335 -9.69 -3.27 -11.77
C PRO A 335 -10.74 -2.23 -12.23
N VAL A 336 -10.33 -1.15 -12.92
CA VAL A 336 -11.25 -0.18 -13.53
C VAL A 336 -11.84 -0.77 -14.82
N ASP A 337 -11.03 -1.36 -15.70
CA ASP A 337 -11.47 -1.84 -17.00
C ASP A 337 -12.08 -3.25 -16.97
N GLU A 338 -11.42 -4.17 -16.26
CA GLU A 338 -11.78 -5.59 -16.21
C GLU A 338 -11.98 -6.06 -14.75
N PRO A 339 -12.96 -5.48 -14.03
CA PRO A 339 -13.15 -5.71 -12.59
C PRO A 339 -13.36 -7.18 -12.20
N VAL A 340 -14.07 -7.96 -13.03
CA VAL A 340 -14.29 -9.40 -12.79
C VAL A 340 -12.99 -10.18 -12.95
N ALA A 341 -12.18 -9.86 -13.97
CA ALA A 341 -10.90 -10.52 -14.18
C ALA A 341 -9.89 -10.14 -13.09
N ALA A 342 -9.90 -8.88 -12.64
CA ALA A 342 -9.08 -8.42 -11.53
C ALA A 342 -9.42 -9.14 -10.22
N LEU A 343 -10.71 -9.31 -9.89
CA LEU A 343 -11.12 -10.04 -8.70
C LEU A 343 -10.76 -11.54 -8.77
N ASP A 344 -10.97 -12.19 -9.91
CA ASP A 344 -10.57 -13.60 -10.10
C ASP A 344 -9.04 -13.77 -9.99
N MET A 345 -8.26 -12.90 -10.63
CA MET A 345 -6.80 -12.86 -10.50
C MET A 345 -6.37 -12.72 -9.04
N PHE A 346 -6.95 -11.74 -8.33
CA PHE A 346 -6.64 -11.50 -6.92
C PHE A 346 -6.92 -12.75 -6.08
N ASN A 347 -8.11 -13.34 -6.20
CA ASN A 347 -8.51 -14.53 -5.44
C ASN A 347 -7.55 -15.71 -5.65
N ARG A 348 -7.07 -15.92 -6.90
CA ARG A 348 -6.10 -16.98 -7.17
C ARG A 348 -4.71 -16.64 -6.63
N ALA A 349 -4.28 -15.38 -6.73
CA ALA A 349 -3.01 -14.92 -6.22
C ALA A 349 -2.91 -15.07 -4.69
N ILE A 350 -3.99 -14.78 -3.96
CA ILE A 350 -4.06 -14.96 -2.50
C ILE A 350 -4.50 -16.36 -2.07
N ARG A 351 -4.68 -17.29 -3.02
CA ARG A 351 -5.13 -18.67 -2.78
C ARG A 351 -6.47 -18.76 -2.01
N ALA A 352 -7.36 -17.80 -2.22
CA ALA A 352 -8.67 -17.78 -1.58
C ALA A 352 -9.65 -18.82 -2.17
N THR A 353 -9.34 -19.39 -3.34
CA THR A 353 -10.22 -20.34 -4.04
C THR A 353 -9.43 -21.49 -4.66
N ASP A 354 -9.86 -22.74 -4.42
CA ASP A 354 -9.25 -23.96 -4.98
C ASP A 354 -9.83 -24.40 -6.34
N THR A 355 -10.92 -23.78 -6.82
CA THR A 355 -11.62 -24.21 -8.06
C THR A 355 -12.13 -23.05 -8.89
N ILE A 356 -11.78 -23.07 -10.19
CA ILE A 356 -12.30 -22.23 -11.26
C ILE A 356 -13.77 -22.61 -11.53
N ASN A 357 -14.66 -22.10 -10.70
CA ASN A 357 -15.99 -21.69 -11.10
C ASN A 357 -16.14 -20.30 -10.48
N SER A 358 -15.55 -19.33 -11.19
CA SER A 358 -16.07 -17.96 -11.33
C SER A 358 -17.25 -17.69 -10.41
N ILE A 359 -17.00 -17.00 -9.31
CA ILE A 359 -18.08 -16.38 -8.55
C ILE A 359 -18.69 -15.34 -9.50
N VAL A 360 -19.75 -15.73 -10.21
CA VAL A 360 -20.65 -14.79 -10.87
C VAL A 360 -21.38 -14.09 -9.74
N ILE A 361 -20.86 -12.93 -9.33
CA ILE A 361 -21.62 -12.00 -8.50
C ILE A 361 -22.62 -11.36 -9.46
N ASP A 362 -23.88 -11.81 -9.41
CA ASP A 362 -24.97 -11.12 -10.06
C ASP A 362 -25.08 -9.72 -9.43
N PRO A 363 -24.76 -8.63 -10.16
CA PRO A 363 -24.80 -7.28 -9.61
C PRO A 363 -26.21 -6.83 -9.20
N SER A 364 -27.24 -7.60 -9.56
CA SER A 364 -28.65 -7.33 -9.27
C SER A 364 -29.24 -8.15 -8.11
N ASP A 365 -28.48 -9.08 -7.53
CA ASP A 365 -28.95 -9.94 -6.44
C ASP A 365 -28.28 -9.59 -5.08
N PRO A 366 -28.98 -8.87 -4.18
CA PRO A 366 -28.45 -8.51 -2.87
C PRO A 366 -28.26 -9.71 -1.91
N THR A 367 -28.66 -10.93 -2.29
CA THR A 367 -28.51 -12.12 -1.44
C THR A 367 -27.13 -12.80 -1.52
N THR A 368 -26.30 -12.42 -2.49
CA THR A 368 -24.92 -12.93 -2.63
C THR A 368 -23.94 -12.31 -1.62
N LEU A 369 -24.33 -11.21 -0.95
CA LEU A 369 -23.60 -10.60 0.14
C LEU A 369 -23.97 -11.28 1.47
N LYS A 370 -23.32 -12.39 1.81
CA LYS A 370 -23.38 -12.90 3.19
C LYS A 370 -22.36 -12.16 4.06
N PRO A 371 -22.76 -11.61 5.21
CA PRO A 371 -21.82 -11.10 6.20
C PRO A 371 -20.88 -12.23 6.65
N ILE A 372 -19.60 -11.91 6.85
CA ILE A 372 -18.62 -12.79 7.48
C ILE A 372 -19.08 -13.02 8.92
N ALA A 373 -19.75 -14.14 9.17
CA ALA A 373 -20.12 -14.56 10.51
C ALA A 373 -18.90 -15.23 11.16
N GLY A 374 -18.39 -14.61 12.22
CA GLY A 374 -17.38 -15.20 13.09
C GLY A 374 -17.89 -16.50 13.72
N ASP A 375 -16.96 -17.43 13.90
CA ASP A 375 -17.18 -18.78 14.40
C ASP A 375 -18.11 -18.86 15.61
N LYS A 376 -19.08 -19.79 15.52
CA LYS A 376 -19.22 -20.94 16.43
C LYS A 376 -20.26 -21.93 15.90
N GLU A 377 -19.78 -23.09 15.48
CA GLU A 377 -20.60 -24.31 15.40
C GLU A 377 -20.91 -24.85 16.80
N ALA A 378 -22.12 -25.39 16.99
CA ALA A 378 -22.33 -26.79 17.39
C ALA A 378 -23.84 -27.09 17.56
N GLY A 379 -24.34 -28.15 16.89
CA GLY A 379 -25.56 -28.85 17.29
C GLY A 379 -26.52 -29.18 16.15
N GLN A 380 -26.56 -30.46 15.78
CA GLN A 380 -27.31 -31.09 14.70
C GLN A 380 -28.67 -31.65 15.19
N GLU A 381 -29.65 -31.74 14.26
CA GLU A 381 -30.79 -32.69 14.14
C GLU A 381 -32.24 -32.13 14.05
N ASP A 382 -32.78 -32.25 12.83
CA ASP A 382 -34.07 -32.81 12.35
C ASP A 382 -35.47 -32.27 12.75
N GLY A 383 -36.37 -32.17 11.75
CA GLY A 383 -37.83 -32.36 11.89
C GLY A 383 -38.82 -31.16 11.79
N SER A 384 -39.47 -31.00 10.62
CA SER A 384 -40.89 -30.60 10.34
C SER A 384 -41.60 -29.37 10.97
N GLU A 385 -42.24 -28.55 10.10
CA GLU A 385 -43.21 -27.45 10.37
C GLU A 385 -44.62 -27.91 10.87
N PRO A 386 -45.63 -27.03 11.14
CA PRO A 386 -45.68 -25.81 11.99
C PRO A 386 -46.96 -25.72 12.90
N ALA A 387 -47.01 -24.85 13.93
CA ALA A 387 -48.17 -24.02 14.36
C ALA A 387 -48.07 -23.34 15.76
N SER A 388 -48.09 -21.99 15.77
CA SER A 388 -48.80 -21.00 16.65
C SER A 388 -48.73 -21.05 18.21
N PRO A 389 -49.19 -20.02 18.96
CA PRO A 389 -48.33 -18.95 19.49
C PRO A 389 -48.35 -18.85 21.04
N GLY A 390 -47.26 -18.39 21.67
CA GLY A 390 -47.28 -18.20 23.12
C GLY A 390 -46.03 -17.58 23.76
N SER A 391 -46.25 -16.41 24.35
CA SER A 391 -45.59 -15.84 25.55
C SER A 391 -44.11 -15.43 25.51
N SER A 392 -43.93 -14.11 25.37
CA SER A 392 -43.25 -13.21 26.33
C SER A 392 -41.86 -13.57 26.88
N GLY A 393 -40.91 -12.66 26.62
CA GLY A 393 -39.96 -12.22 27.65
C GLY A 393 -38.52 -12.02 27.16
N ARG A 394 -38.16 -10.81 26.73
CA ARG A 394 -36.79 -10.26 26.85
C ARG A 394 -36.70 -8.79 26.42
N HIS A 395 -37.14 -7.89 27.31
CA HIS A 395 -36.76 -6.47 27.26
C HIS A 395 -36.59 -5.94 28.68
N TYR A 396 -35.46 -6.22 29.35
CA TYR A 396 -35.10 -5.53 30.60
C TYR A 396 -33.61 -5.68 30.91
N TYR A 397 -32.72 -4.98 30.19
CA TYR A 397 -31.34 -4.75 30.68
C TYR A 397 -30.74 -3.39 30.29
N ALA A 398 -31.27 -2.67 29.29
CA ALA A 398 -30.74 -1.36 28.90
C ALA A 398 -30.94 -0.26 29.97
N GLY A 399 -32.08 -0.27 30.69
CA GLY A 399 -32.37 0.74 31.71
C GLY A 399 -31.54 0.61 32.99
N ALA A 400 -31.19 -0.62 33.39
CA ALA A 400 -30.40 -0.87 34.60
C ALA A 400 -28.94 -0.45 34.42
N VAL A 401 -28.37 -0.65 33.22
CA VAL A 401 -26.99 -0.26 32.90
C VAL A 401 -26.84 1.27 32.87
N LEU A 402 -27.81 1.99 32.30
CA LEU A 402 -27.82 3.46 32.29
C LEU A 402 -27.92 4.06 33.70
N LEU A 403 -28.70 3.44 34.59
CA LEU A 403 -28.86 3.92 35.96
C LEU A 403 -27.61 3.69 36.81
N ILE A 404 -26.90 2.58 36.60
CA ILE A 404 -25.61 2.29 37.24
C ILE A 404 -24.54 3.29 36.76
N LEU A 405 -24.47 3.57 35.45
CA LEU A 405 -23.50 4.54 34.91
C LEU A 405 -23.75 5.97 35.42
N MET A 406 -25.02 6.38 35.56
CA MET A 406 -25.35 7.68 36.19
C MET A 406 -24.95 7.73 37.66
N LEU A 407 -25.18 6.67 38.43
CA LEU A 407 -24.80 6.61 39.85
C LEU A 407 -23.28 6.67 40.03
N VAL A 408 -22.51 5.97 39.18
CA VAL A 408 -21.05 6.01 39.18
C VAL A 408 -20.53 7.40 38.79
N GLY A 409 -21.15 8.04 37.78
CA GLY A 409 -20.82 9.42 37.38
C GLY A 409 -21.09 10.44 38.48
N MET A 410 -22.21 10.32 39.20
CA MET A 410 -22.53 11.20 40.33
C MET A 410 -21.59 11.00 41.51
N ALA A 411 -21.20 9.75 41.81
CA ALA A 411 -20.22 9.45 42.86
C ALA A 411 -18.82 10.01 42.53
N GLY A 412 -18.39 9.90 41.26
CA GLY A 412 -17.13 10.49 40.78
C GLY A 412 -17.13 12.02 40.82
N CYS A 413 -18.26 12.65 40.52
CA CYS A 413 -18.40 14.12 40.59
C CYS A 413 -18.43 14.63 42.04
N ALA A 414 -19.01 13.86 42.97
CA ALA A 414 -19.02 14.16 44.39
C ALA A 414 -17.62 14.03 45.02
N THR A 415 -16.87 12.97 44.69
CA THR A 415 -15.49 12.79 45.19
C THR A 415 -14.53 13.84 44.62
N TYR A 416 -14.69 14.22 43.35
CA TYR A 416 -13.93 15.32 42.74
C TYR A 416 -14.20 16.66 43.43
N ARG A 417 -15.46 16.98 43.76
CA ARG A 417 -15.83 18.22 44.47
C ARG A 417 -15.45 18.25 45.95
N MET A 418 -15.20 17.10 46.57
CA MET A 418 -14.76 17.01 47.97
C MET A 418 -13.24 16.93 48.13
N ARG A 419 -12.47 16.82 47.04
CA ARG A 419 -11.01 16.72 47.04
C ARG A 419 -10.31 17.86 47.79
N ASP A 420 -10.86 19.07 47.74
CA ASP A 420 -10.25 20.25 48.38
C ASP A 420 -10.67 20.43 49.87
N LYS A 421 -11.47 19.51 50.42
CA LYS A 421 -11.92 19.54 51.83
C LYS A 421 -11.42 18.36 52.68
N ILE A 422 -10.58 17.49 52.11
CA ILE A 422 -10.03 16.34 52.84
C ILE A 422 -8.74 16.77 53.54
N ASP A 423 -8.80 16.87 54.87
CA ASP A 423 -7.63 17.06 55.72
C ASP A 423 -6.78 15.78 55.74
N LEU A 424 -5.71 15.79 54.94
CA LEU A 424 -4.75 14.69 54.77
C LEU A 424 -3.82 14.48 56.00
N THR A 425 -4.02 15.22 57.09
CA THR A 425 -3.20 15.10 58.30
C THR A 425 -3.38 13.74 58.99
N ALA A 426 -4.58 13.15 58.92
CA ALA A 426 -4.85 11.80 59.42
C ALA A 426 -4.19 10.70 58.57
N VAL A 427 -4.11 10.88 57.25
CA VAL A 427 -3.47 9.94 56.32
C VAL A 427 -1.95 9.99 56.48
N LYS A 428 -1.36 11.18 56.67
CA LYS A 428 0.06 11.34 57.01
C LYS A 428 0.43 10.68 58.35
N ALA A 429 -0.46 10.71 59.35
CA ALA A 429 -0.23 10.04 60.62
C ALA A 429 -0.21 8.50 60.50
N ILE A 430 -1.05 7.92 59.64
CA ILE A 430 -1.09 6.47 59.37
C ILE A 430 0.14 6.04 58.56
N VAL A 431 0.52 6.80 57.53
CA VAL A 431 1.73 6.53 56.71
C VAL A 431 3.01 6.62 57.54
N ASN A 432 3.10 7.57 58.47
CA ASN A 432 4.24 7.68 59.39
C ASN A 432 4.29 6.54 60.42
N ARG A 433 3.14 5.98 60.81
CA ARG A 433 3.06 4.81 61.71
C ARG A 433 3.46 3.50 61.02
N ILE A 434 3.29 3.42 59.69
CA ILE A 434 3.74 2.30 58.86
C ILE A 434 5.26 2.41 58.59
N ARG A 435 5.77 3.61 58.32
CA ARG A 435 7.22 3.86 58.15
C ARG A 435 8.03 3.65 59.44
N GLY A 436 7.44 3.84 60.61
CA GLY A 436 8.10 3.63 61.91
C GLY A 436 8.32 2.16 62.33
N ARG A 437 7.92 1.18 61.51
CA ARG A 437 8.05 -0.26 61.84
C ARG A 437 9.08 -1.03 61.00
N ALA A 438 9.78 -0.37 60.08
CA ALA A 438 10.86 -0.95 59.30
C ALA A 438 12.14 -0.15 59.54
N GLY A 439 12.73 -0.33 60.72
CA GLY A 439 14.10 0.10 61.01
C GLY A 439 14.92 -1.12 61.39
N HIS A 440 15.85 -1.53 60.53
CA HIS A 440 17.21 -1.97 60.88
C HIS A 440 17.94 -2.40 59.60
N LEU A 441 18.76 -1.48 59.04
CA LEU A 441 20.21 -1.64 58.82
C LEU A 441 20.73 -0.69 57.74
N ALA A 442 21.95 -0.24 57.97
CA ALA A 442 22.86 0.54 57.12
C ALA A 442 22.79 2.07 57.21
N GLU A 443 23.95 2.61 57.53
CA GLU A 443 24.29 3.93 58.04
C GLU A 443 24.42 5.00 56.96
N ARG A 444 24.44 6.24 57.47
CA ARG A 444 24.57 7.53 56.79
C ARG A 444 25.84 7.64 55.94
N HIS A 445 25.74 8.40 54.86
CA HIS A 445 26.54 9.62 54.70
C HIS A 445 25.76 10.68 53.91
N ASP A 446 25.64 11.86 54.55
CA ASP A 446 25.23 13.17 54.04
C ASP A 446 26.03 13.56 52.76
N SER A 447 25.64 14.43 51.82
CA SER A 447 24.69 15.55 51.76
C SER A 447 24.75 16.19 50.35
N ASN A 448 23.78 17.08 50.10
CA ASN A 448 23.77 18.22 49.16
C ASN A 448 23.05 18.06 47.81
N TRP A 449 21.85 18.63 47.81
CA TRP A 449 21.12 19.13 46.65
C TRP A 449 21.82 20.38 46.07
N HIS A 450 21.89 20.47 44.74
CA HIS A 450 21.71 21.73 44.02
C HIS A 450 20.88 21.49 42.76
N GLU A 451 19.85 22.30 42.61
CA GLU A 451 19.03 22.52 41.42
C GLU A 451 19.62 23.73 40.69
N VAL A 452 19.92 23.60 39.40
CA VAL A 452 20.28 24.73 38.53
C VAL A 452 19.61 24.53 37.16
N GLN A 453 18.74 25.48 36.82
CA GLN A 453 18.25 25.76 35.47
C GLN A 453 19.39 26.27 34.58
N GLY A 454 19.33 26.03 33.27
CA GLY A 454 20.02 26.90 32.32
C GLY A 454 20.35 26.25 30.98
N ASP A 455 19.94 26.95 29.94
CA ASP A 455 20.08 26.66 28.51
C ASP A 455 21.53 26.62 27.96
N GLU A 456 21.59 26.13 26.72
CA GLU A 456 22.46 26.55 25.61
C GLU A 456 23.85 25.90 25.33
N GLU A 457 23.97 25.54 24.04
CA GLU A 457 25.13 25.44 23.14
C GLU A 457 26.12 24.24 23.17
N ALA A 458 26.06 23.50 22.05
CA ALA A 458 27.15 23.12 21.12
C ALA A 458 28.56 22.78 21.67
N LEU A 459 29.07 21.60 21.31
CA LEU A 459 30.11 21.46 20.27
C LEU A 459 30.49 19.98 20.01
N PHE A 460 30.85 19.72 18.76
CA PHE A 460 31.55 18.55 18.24
C PHE A 460 32.90 18.29 18.92
N VAL A 461 33.28 17.00 19.06
CA VAL A 461 34.62 16.48 18.72
C VAL A 461 34.48 15.02 18.26
N ALA A 462 35.02 14.73 17.07
CA ALA A 462 35.38 13.41 16.60
C ALA A 462 36.82 13.10 17.04
N GLU A 463 37.13 11.86 17.39
CA GLU A 463 38.51 11.36 17.42
C GLU A 463 38.60 9.97 16.77
N ASP A 464 39.80 9.73 16.24
CA ASP A 464 40.14 9.05 15.00
C ASP A 464 40.47 7.54 15.12
N LEU A 465 40.57 6.98 13.91
CA LEU A 465 41.15 5.72 13.44
C LEU A 465 42.64 5.51 13.77
N ASP A 466 43.07 4.24 13.71
CA ASP A 466 44.34 3.76 13.11
C ASP A 466 44.30 2.21 13.07
N ASP A 467 44.89 1.41 12.17
CA ASP A 467 45.48 1.60 10.83
C ASP A 467 45.72 0.17 10.26
N SER A 468 45.77 0.01 8.93
CA SER A 468 46.76 -0.87 8.25
C SER A 468 46.63 -0.91 6.73
N LEU A 469 47.53 -0.14 6.11
CA LEU A 469 48.51 -0.54 5.08
C LEU A 469 48.05 -0.99 3.67
N ALA A 470 48.36 -0.12 2.71
CA ALA A 470 48.69 -0.48 1.33
C ALA A 470 50.10 0.02 0.99
N MET A 471 50.90 -0.75 0.22
CA MET A 471 51.91 -0.20 -0.69
C MET A 471 52.28 -1.20 -1.79
N GLY A 472 52.27 -0.71 -3.03
CA GLY A 472 52.83 -1.38 -4.20
C GLY A 472 52.65 -0.54 -5.47
N ASN A 473 53.51 0.48 -5.65
CA ASN A 473 53.59 1.27 -6.89
C ASN A 473 54.67 0.69 -7.82
N MET A 474 54.32 0.47 -9.09
CA MET A 474 55.24 0.14 -10.18
C MET A 474 55.54 1.37 -11.04
N ARG A 475 56.82 1.57 -11.38
CA ARG A 475 57.31 2.39 -12.49
C ARG A 475 57.68 1.48 -13.66
N ARG A 476 57.03 1.63 -14.81
CA ARG A 476 57.60 2.00 -16.12
C ARG A 476 56.54 1.91 -17.20
#